data_AF-A0A1V4DWU0-F1
#
_entry.id   AF-A0A1V4DWU0-F1
#
_cell.length_a   1.000
_cell.length_b   1.000
_cell.length_c   1.000
_cell.angle_alpha   90.00
_cell.angle_beta   90.00
_cell.angle_gamma   90.00
#
_symmetry.space_group_name_H-M   'P 1'
#
loop_
_entity.id
_entity.type
_entity.pdbx_description
1 polymer ?
#
loop_
_entity_poly.entity_id
_entity_poly.type
_entity_poly.pdbx_seq_one_letter_code
_entity_poly.pdbx_strand_id
1 'polypeptide(L)'
;MSLRAPTAETWADAGSRAWETSAACRGQDADLWFTQRYTSTALAICAACPVLDPCRTAVLHRERSLPRCDRQGIIAGLTGAQRHALAQTADGPPRRNTEPPPAPAGRRRATDPDIRPLHGPLPPTAHGEPTST
;
A
#
# COMPACT_ATOMS: atom_id res chain seq x y z
N MET A 1 50.29 -21.03 1.95
CA MET A 1 49.04 -20.23 2.08
C MET A 1 48.17 -20.89 3.14
N SER A 2 47.96 -20.25 4.30
CA SER A 2 47.12 -20.81 5.37
C SER A 2 45.70 -20.25 5.25
N LEU A 3 44.75 -21.11 4.88
CA LEU A 3 43.33 -20.80 4.93
C LEU A 3 42.88 -20.88 6.40
N ARG A 4 42.55 -19.73 7.01
CA ARG A 4 41.94 -19.69 8.36
C ARG A 4 40.53 -20.27 8.26
N ALA A 5 40.22 -21.22 9.14
CA ALA A 5 38.85 -21.71 9.32
C ALA A 5 37.93 -20.55 9.75
N PRO A 6 36.65 -20.52 9.32
CA PRO A 6 35.69 -19.55 9.82
C PRO A 6 35.57 -19.75 11.34
N THR A 7 35.97 -18.74 12.10
CA THR A 7 35.90 -18.73 13.55
C THR A 7 34.45 -18.76 14.00
N ALA A 8 34.24 -19.21 15.24
CA ALA A 8 32.93 -19.37 15.83
C ALA A 8 32.05 -18.08 15.89
N GLU A 9 32.66 -16.97 15.56
CA GLU A 9 32.12 -15.62 15.44
C GLU A 9 31.11 -15.51 14.29
N THR A 10 31.31 -16.29 13.22
CA THR A 10 30.44 -16.25 12.03
C THR A 10 29.07 -16.90 12.24
N TRP A 11 28.90 -17.79 13.22
CA TRP A 11 27.59 -18.37 13.55
C TRP A 11 26.85 -17.64 14.68
N ALA A 12 27.55 -16.81 15.46
CA ALA A 12 26.92 -15.91 16.41
C ALA A 12 26.18 -14.76 15.69
N ASP A 13 26.68 -14.32 14.53
CA ASP A 13 26.12 -13.18 13.79
C ASP A 13 24.69 -13.45 13.26
N ALA A 14 24.42 -14.70 12.83
CA ALA A 14 23.14 -15.08 12.20
C ALA A 14 21.90 -14.93 13.11
N GLY A 15 22.09 -14.83 14.43
CA GLY A 15 21.04 -14.52 15.41
C GLY A 15 21.27 -13.22 16.18
N SER A 16 22.42 -12.55 15.99
CA SER A 16 22.74 -11.34 16.74
C SER A 16 22.03 -10.12 16.16
N ARG A 17 21.52 -9.24 17.03
CA ARG A 17 20.99 -7.92 16.65
C ARG A 17 22.12 -6.90 16.45
N ALA A 18 23.38 -7.34 16.29
CA ALA A 18 24.54 -6.46 16.17
C ALA A 18 24.44 -5.53 14.96
N TRP A 19 23.86 -6.00 13.85
CA TRP A 19 23.60 -5.19 12.66
C TRP A 19 22.73 -3.95 12.94
N GLU A 20 21.90 -3.93 13.99
CA GLU A 20 21.04 -2.78 14.31
C GLU A 20 21.83 -1.56 14.77
N THR A 21 23.08 -1.72 15.24
CA THR A 21 23.92 -0.58 15.64
C THR A 21 24.46 0.20 14.45
N SER A 22 24.57 -0.45 13.29
CA SER A 22 25.11 0.14 12.05
C SER A 22 24.02 0.64 11.09
N ALA A 23 22.76 0.66 11.53
CA ALA A 23 21.64 1.10 10.70
C ALA A 23 21.66 2.61 10.47
N ALA A 24 21.59 3.04 9.20
CA ALA A 24 21.57 4.45 8.83
C ALA A 24 20.32 5.20 9.36
N CYS A 25 19.22 4.48 9.58
CA CYS A 25 18.00 5.03 10.18
C CYS A 25 18.12 5.26 11.70
N ARG A 26 19.17 4.75 12.35
CA ARG A 26 19.37 4.89 13.79
C ARG A 26 19.54 6.37 14.15
N GLY A 27 18.73 6.85 15.11
CA GLY A 27 18.77 8.24 15.58
C GLY A 27 18.04 9.23 14.69
N GLN A 28 17.37 8.77 13.62
CA GLN A 28 16.47 9.60 12.83
C GLN A 28 15.12 9.79 13.54
N ASP A 29 14.42 10.87 13.20
CA ASP A 29 13.09 11.15 13.73
C ASP A 29 12.10 10.02 13.38
N ALA A 30 11.24 9.65 14.33
CA ALA A 30 10.26 8.58 14.15
C ALA A 30 9.22 8.93 13.08
N ASP A 31 8.85 10.20 12.93
CA ASP A 31 7.84 10.66 11.98
C ASP A 31 8.20 10.31 10.54
N LEU A 32 9.50 10.21 10.22
CA LEU A 32 9.98 9.81 8.89
C LEU A 32 9.40 8.45 8.47
N TRP A 33 9.23 7.53 9.41
CA TRP A 33 8.84 6.15 9.13
C TRP A 33 7.33 5.94 9.12
N PHE A 34 6.57 6.79 9.81
CA PHE A 34 5.13 6.60 10.03
C PHE A 34 4.25 7.66 9.35
N THR A 35 4.83 8.77 8.86
CA THR A 35 4.07 9.83 8.20
C THR A 35 4.16 9.73 6.68
N GLN A 36 3.02 9.70 6.01
CA GLN A 36 2.94 9.54 4.55
C GLN A 36 3.70 10.62 3.76
N ARG A 37 3.83 11.84 4.30
CA ARG A 37 4.57 12.93 3.65
C ARG A 37 6.06 12.64 3.50
N TYR A 38 6.61 11.73 4.30
CA TYR A 38 8.02 11.37 4.32
C TYR A 38 8.33 10.02 3.68
N THR A 39 7.35 9.39 3.05
CA THR A 39 7.49 8.05 2.45
C THR A 39 8.69 7.96 1.51
N SER A 40 8.86 8.92 0.61
CA SER A 40 9.99 8.94 -0.34
C SER A 40 11.34 9.07 0.38
N THR A 41 11.42 9.93 1.41
CA THR A 41 12.64 10.13 2.21
C THR A 41 13.00 8.88 2.99
N ALA A 42 12.03 8.25 3.65
CA ALA A 42 12.24 7.01 4.39
C ALA A 42 12.70 5.85 3.49
N LEU A 43 12.10 5.72 2.30
CA LEU A 43 12.53 4.73 1.31
C LEU A 43 13.97 5.00 0.85
N ALA A 44 14.34 6.25 0.61
CA ALA A 44 15.70 6.62 0.22
C ALA A 44 16.73 6.30 1.32
N ILE A 45 16.42 6.61 2.59
CA ILE A 45 17.30 6.25 3.72
C ILE A 45 17.45 4.73 3.80
N CYS A 46 16.37 3.97 3.65
CA CYS A 46 16.44 2.51 3.65
C CYS A 46 17.29 1.97 2.49
N ALA A 47 17.15 2.53 1.29
CA ALA A 47 17.89 2.11 0.10
C ALA A 47 19.41 2.33 0.25
N ALA A 48 19.82 3.39 0.96
CA ALA A 48 21.22 3.68 1.26
C ALA A 48 21.75 2.98 2.53
N CYS A 49 20.91 2.25 3.27
CA CYS A 49 21.27 1.69 4.57
C CYS A 49 22.20 0.47 4.41
N PRO A 50 23.39 0.45 5.06
CA PRO A 50 24.38 -0.61 4.88
C PRO A 50 23.92 -1.97 5.42
N VAL A 51 22.89 -1.98 6.28
CA VAL A 51 22.32 -3.18 6.89
C VAL A 51 20.94 -3.53 6.32
N LEU A 52 20.61 -3.06 5.12
CA LEU A 52 19.29 -3.28 4.50
C LEU A 52 18.93 -4.77 4.40
N ASP A 53 19.87 -5.61 3.98
CA ASP A 53 19.64 -7.05 3.80
C ASP A 53 19.36 -7.79 5.12
N PRO A 54 20.22 -7.69 6.16
CA PRO A 54 19.90 -8.32 7.45
C PRO A 54 18.65 -7.71 8.09
N CYS A 55 18.39 -6.40 7.92
CA CYS A 55 17.16 -5.76 8.37
C CYS A 55 15.93 -6.37 7.70
N ARG A 56 15.95 -6.56 6.37
CA ARG A 56 14.82 -7.14 5.63
C ARG A 56 14.55 -8.57 6.05
N THR A 57 15.59 -9.40 6.18
CA THR A 57 15.46 -10.77 6.67
C THR A 57 14.85 -10.82 8.07
N ALA A 58 15.38 -10.01 9.00
CA ALA A 58 14.90 -9.98 10.38
C ALA A 58 13.45 -9.48 10.49
N VAL A 59 13.08 -8.43 9.76
CA VAL A 59 11.72 -7.88 9.78
C VAL A 59 10.73 -8.87 9.20
N LEU A 60 11.01 -9.45 8.03
CA LEU A 60 10.11 -10.42 7.41
C LEU A 60 9.94 -11.68 8.29
N HIS A 61 11.00 -12.11 8.98
CA HIS A 61 10.92 -13.19 9.96
C HIS A 61 10.02 -12.84 11.15
N ARG A 62 10.21 -11.66 11.77
CA ARG A 62 9.42 -11.20 12.93
C ARG A 62 7.95 -10.98 12.59
N GLU A 63 7.66 -10.45 11.42
CA GLU A 63 6.30 -10.12 11.00
C GLU A 63 5.58 -11.28 10.29
N ARG A 64 6.18 -12.47 10.18
CA ARG A 64 5.63 -13.59 9.39
C ARG A 64 4.17 -13.88 9.71
N SER A 65 3.82 -13.90 11.00
CA SER A 65 2.47 -14.18 11.49
C SER A 65 1.58 -12.95 11.70
N LEU A 66 2.08 -11.73 11.40
CA LEU A 66 1.30 -10.50 11.62
C LEU A 66 0.37 -10.20 10.44
N PRO A 67 -0.88 -9.80 10.70
CA PRO A 67 -1.80 -9.35 9.66
C PRO A 67 -1.34 -8.03 9.04
N ARG A 68 -1.93 -7.66 7.89
CA ARG A 68 -1.55 -6.46 7.14
C ARG A 68 -1.66 -5.17 7.96
N CYS A 69 -2.72 -5.04 8.77
CA CYS A 69 -3.03 -3.82 9.53
C CYS A 69 -2.02 -3.51 10.63
N ASP A 70 -1.35 -4.53 11.17
CA ASP A 70 -0.40 -4.37 12.27
C ASP A 70 1.01 -4.03 11.78
N ARG A 71 1.22 -4.06 10.45
CA ARG A 71 2.48 -3.69 9.80
C ARG A 71 2.44 -2.22 9.48
N GLN A 72 2.85 -1.40 10.43
CA GLN A 72 2.87 0.05 10.27
C GLN A 72 4.22 0.53 9.71
N GLY A 73 4.18 1.71 9.09
CA GLY A 73 5.35 2.45 8.64
C GLY A 73 6.25 1.78 7.60
N ILE A 74 7.39 2.43 7.37
CA ILE A 74 8.45 2.01 6.45
C ILE A 74 9.62 1.45 7.25
N ILE A 75 10.00 0.22 6.94
CA ILE A 75 11.17 -0.46 7.48
C ILE A 75 11.65 -1.47 6.45
N ALA A 76 12.96 -1.80 6.45
CA ALA A 76 13.57 -2.71 5.48
C ALA A 76 13.37 -2.29 4.00
N GLY A 77 13.20 -0.99 3.76
CA GLY A 77 12.93 -0.43 2.43
C GLY A 77 11.55 -0.80 1.88
N LEU A 78 10.60 -1.14 2.76
CA LEU A 78 9.28 -1.63 2.38
C LEU A 78 8.19 -0.97 3.25
N THR A 79 7.08 -0.64 2.61
CA THR A 79 5.82 -0.31 3.31
C THR A 79 5.22 -1.57 3.95
N GLY A 80 4.37 -1.40 4.97
CA GLY A 80 3.70 -2.54 5.61
C GLY A 80 2.90 -3.43 4.65
N ALA A 81 2.27 -2.83 3.64
CA ALA A 81 1.56 -3.55 2.59
C ALA A 81 2.50 -4.44 1.74
N GLN A 82 3.67 -3.93 1.38
CA GLN A 82 4.68 -4.69 0.63
C GLN A 82 5.25 -5.83 1.49
N ARG A 83 5.55 -5.58 2.77
CA ARG A 83 6.01 -6.62 3.71
C ARG A 83 4.98 -7.75 3.84
N HIS A 84 3.71 -7.39 3.95
CA HIS A 84 2.63 -8.38 4.02
C HIS A 84 2.51 -9.22 2.75
N ALA A 85 2.61 -8.59 1.57
CA ALA A 85 2.56 -9.30 0.29
C ALA A 85 3.71 -10.31 0.16
N LEU A 86 4.93 -9.93 0.54
CA LEU A 86 6.10 -10.82 0.50
C LEU A 86 5.97 -12.02 1.46
N ALA A 87 5.46 -11.80 2.68
CA ALA A 87 5.22 -12.89 3.61
C ALA A 87 4.21 -13.91 3.04
N GLN A 88 3.13 -13.44 2.42
CA GLN A 88 2.15 -14.33 1.77
C GLN A 88 2.72 -15.15 0.62
N THR A 89 3.70 -14.61 -0.13
CA THR A 89 4.36 -15.36 -1.22
C THR A 89 5.36 -16.39 -0.70
N ALA A 90 5.92 -16.19 0.50
CA ALA A 90 6.84 -17.14 1.12
C ALA A 90 6.10 -18.30 1.83
N ASP A 91 4.90 -18.04 2.36
CA ASP A 91 4.09 -19.01 3.11
C ASP A 91 2.99 -19.70 2.29
N GLY A 92 2.63 -19.18 1.12
CA GLY A 92 1.52 -19.71 0.33
C GLY A 92 1.90 -20.89 -0.57
N PRO A 93 0.99 -21.87 -0.80
CA PRO A 93 1.10 -22.71 -1.99
C PRO A 93 1.04 -21.82 -3.25
N PRO A 94 1.63 -22.22 -4.39
CA PRO A 94 1.66 -21.40 -5.59
C PRO A 94 0.22 -20.98 -5.91
N ARG A 95 -0.05 -19.67 -5.91
CA ARG A 95 -1.35 -19.17 -6.32
C ARG A 95 -1.54 -19.61 -7.77
N ARG A 96 -2.46 -20.54 -8.03
CA ARG A 96 -2.92 -20.79 -9.39
C ARG A 96 -3.40 -19.45 -9.92
N ASN A 97 -2.83 -19.01 -11.03
CA ASN A 97 -3.18 -17.80 -11.76
C ASN A 97 -4.69 -17.55 -11.70
N THR A 98 -5.12 -16.74 -10.73
CA THR A 98 -6.50 -16.33 -10.63
C THR A 98 -6.54 -15.02 -11.37
N GLU A 99 -7.12 -15.08 -12.56
CA GLU A 99 -7.49 -13.93 -13.38
C GLU A 99 -8.01 -12.79 -12.50
N PRO A 100 -7.61 -11.53 -12.75
CA PRO A 100 -8.14 -10.39 -11.99
C PRO A 100 -9.68 -10.43 -11.95
N PRO A 101 -10.30 -10.13 -10.80
CA PRO A 101 -11.76 -10.14 -10.70
C PRO A 101 -12.34 -9.19 -11.76
N PRO A 102 -13.41 -9.61 -12.47
CA PRO A 102 -14.04 -8.73 -13.45
C PRO A 102 -14.50 -7.45 -12.74
N ALA A 103 -14.22 -6.30 -13.37
CA ALA A 103 -14.58 -4.98 -12.89
C ALA A 103 -16.05 -4.94 -12.42
N PRO A 104 -16.40 -4.13 -11.40
CA PRO A 104 -17.76 -4.08 -10.88
C PRO A 104 -18.72 -3.66 -12.00
N ALA A 105 -19.63 -4.58 -12.35
CA ALA A 105 -20.72 -4.30 -13.28
C ALA A 105 -21.52 -3.10 -12.77
N GLY A 106 -21.59 -2.05 -13.59
CA GLY A 106 -22.23 -0.80 -13.27
C GLY A 106 -23.66 -1.00 -12.75
N ARG A 107 -23.97 -0.36 -11.63
CA ARG A 107 -25.33 -0.28 -11.10
C ARG A 107 -26.19 0.45 -12.13
N ARG A 108 -27.09 -0.27 -12.81
CA ARG A 108 -28.16 0.38 -13.58
C ARG A 108 -29.12 1.03 -12.59
N ARG A 109 -29.32 2.34 -12.74
CA ARG A 109 -30.34 3.11 -12.03
C ARG A 109 -31.71 2.62 -12.52
N ALA A 110 -32.50 2.00 -11.64
CA ALA A 110 -33.88 1.65 -11.93
C ALA A 110 -34.69 2.96 -12.06
N THR A 111 -35.23 3.22 -13.25
CA THR A 111 -36.33 4.17 -13.43
C THR A 111 -37.63 3.42 -13.22
N ASP A 112 -38.31 3.77 -12.14
CA ASP A 112 -39.66 3.35 -11.77
C ASP A 112 -40.70 3.86 -12.79
N PRO A 113 -41.62 3.02 -13.32
CA PRO A 113 -42.62 3.46 -14.27
C PRO A 113 -44.04 3.45 -13.69
N ASP A 114 -44.38 4.32 -12.73
CA ASP A 114 -45.80 4.60 -12.48
C ASP A 114 -46.07 5.94 -11.77
N ILE A 115 -46.16 7.04 -12.52
CA ILE A 115 -46.96 8.22 -12.13
C ILE A 115 -47.55 8.85 -13.40
N ARG A 116 -48.87 8.71 -13.59
CA ARG A 116 -49.67 9.53 -14.53
C ARG A 116 -49.97 10.90 -13.89
N PRO A 117 -49.79 12.01 -14.61
CA PRO A 117 -50.50 13.25 -14.29
C PRO A 117 -51.63 13.52 -15.28
N LEU A 118 -52.84 13.63 -14.75
CA LEU A 118 -53.99 14.34 -15.34
C LEU A 118 -53.61 15.82 -15.44
N HIS A 119 -53.79 16.50 -16.58
CA HIS A 119 -54.19 17.92 -16.69
C HIS A 119 -54.20 18.32 -18.18
N GLY A 120 -55.37 18.76 -18.67
CA GLY A 120 -55.63 19.13 -20.06
C GLY A 120 -55.09 20.51 -20.47
N PRO A 121 -55.21 20.87 -21.76
CA PRO A 121 -54.65 22.11 -22.30
C PRO A 121 -55.49 23.35 -21.97
N LEU A 122 -54.82 24.45 -21.60
CA LEU A 122 -55.39 25.80 -21.49
C LEU A 122 -55.16 26.60 -22.81
N PRO A 123 -56.04 27.57 -23.14
CA PRO A 123 -56.13 28.21 -24.46
C PRO A 123 -55.06 29.29 -24.71
N PRO A 124 -54.83 29.70 -25.99
CA PRO A 124 -53.85 30.73 -26.35
C PRO A 124 -54.36 32.15 -26.07
N THR A 125 -53.57 32.95 -25.34
CA THR A 125 -53.75 34.40 -25.22
C THR A 125 -53.00 35.12 -26.34
N ALA A 126 -53.74 35.84 -27.16
CA ALA A 126 -53.23 36.75 -28.19
C ALA A 126 -52.78 38.07 -27.57
N HIS A 127 -51.56 38.52 -27.88
CA HIS A 127 -51.19 39.93 -27.83
C HIS A 127 -50.24 40.22 -29.00
N GLY A 128 -50.73 41.03 -29.94
CA GLY A 128 -49.89 41.74 -30.90
C GLY A 128 -49.36 43.02 -30.26
N GLU A 129 -48.21 43.47 -30.74
CA GLU A 129 -47.81 44.87 -30.67
C GLU A 129 -47.16 45.33 -31.98
N PRO A 130 -47.34 46.62 -32.35
CA PRO A 130 -47.06 47.16 -33.67
C PRO A 130 -45.62 47.64 -33.86
N THR A 131 -45.07 47.40 -35.06
CA THR A 131 -43.86 48.08 -35.56
C THR A 131 -44.20 49.48 -36.05
N SER A 132 -43.52 50.50 -35.53
CA SER A 132 -43.46 51.86 -36.08
C SER A 132 -42.01 52.36 -36.01
N THR A 133 -41.38 52.50 -37.19
CA THR A 133 -40.49 53.59 -37.63
C THR A 133 -39.96 53.22 -39.01
#